data_AF-A0A812QSU7-F1
#
_entry.id   AF-A0A812QSU7-F1
#
_cell.length_a   1.000
_cell.length_b   1.000
_cell.length_c   1.000
_cell.angle_alpha   90.00
_cell.angle_beta   90.00
_cell.angle_gamma   90.00
#
_symmetry.space_group_name_H-M   'P 1'
#
loop_
_entity.id
_entity.type
_entity.pdbx_description
1 polymer ?
#
loop_
_entity_poly.entity_id
_entity_poly.type
_entity_poly.pdbx_seq_one_letter_code
_entity_poly.pdbx_strand_id
1 'polypeptide(L)'
;MDAPVWEQHVSSINLDEAALEVLRSVDGHTSIFWRLPSKTGTAGSALNHAINVVKSTLEAKAPMSFKLGYTHNPSWRWDNTLYGYKHDLAYKFQAMLVLCISEEPHSAAMMEAALISYFKGTPGCQNVRAGGDNVKTDPMASVPLHMVYWVYRSFKGRPDPSFARGKRS
;
A
#
# COMPACT_ATOMS: atom_id res chain seq x y z
N MET A 1 11.95 16.07 15.86
CA MET A 1 11.54 14.91 15.06
C MET A 1 10.78 15.44 13.87
N ASP A 2 11.05 14.97 12.66
CA ASP A 2 10.26 15.35 11.49
C ASP A 2 8.85 14.74 11.62
N ALA A 3 7.85 15.46 11.11
CA ALA A 3 6.47 14.98 10.98
C ALA A 3 6.41 13.63 10.21
N PRO A 4 5.58 12.67 10.63
CA PRO A 4 5.33 11.44 9.88
C PRO A 4 4.85 11.73 8.45
N VAL A 5 5.25 10.87 7.50
CA VAL A 5 4.95 11.08 6.06
C VAL A 5 3.45 11.12 5.77
N TRP A 6 2.64 10.37 6.54
CA TRP A 6 1.20 10.30 6.35
C TRP A 6 0.45 11.52 6.91
N GLU A 7 1.04 12.33 7.78
CA GLU A 7 0.35 13.41 8.51
C GLU A 7 -0.31 14.41 7.56
N GLN A 8 0.40 14.83 6.52
CA GLN A 8 -0.15 15.74 5.50
C GLN A 8 -1.34 15.14 4.73
N HIS A 9 -1.40 13.82 4.57
CA HIS A 9 -2.43 13.12 3.79
C HIS A 9 -3.73 12.91 4.55
N VAL A 10 -3.70 13.07 5.88
CA VAL A 10 -4.86 12.89 6.76
C VAL A 10 -5.20 14.16 7.53
N SER A 11 -4.51 15.27 7.25
CA SER A 11 -4.65 16.54 7.96
C SER A 11 -6.07 17.13 7.93
N SER A 12 -6.87 16.79 6.93
CA SER A 12 -8.29 17.19 6.81
C SER A 12 -9.28 16.15 7.34
N ILE A 13 -8.81 14.99 7.79
CA ILE A 13 -9.64 13.85 8.21
C ILE A 13 -9.76 13.90 9.74
N ASN A 14 -10.98 13.75 10.26
CA ASN A 14 -11.18 13.61 11.70
C ASN A 14 -10.82 12.18 12.14
N LEU A 15 -9.59 12.01 12.61
CA LEU A 15 -9.08 10.71 13.06
C LEU A 15 -9.44 10.44 14.52
N ASP A 16 -10.01 9.27 14.77
CA ASP A 16 -10.10 8.73 16.13
C ASP A 16 -8.80 7.99 16.53
N GLU A 17 -8.70 7.58 17.79
CA GLU A 17 -7.53 6.86 18.29
C GLU A 17 -7.29 5.52 17.58
N ALA A 18 -8.35 4.85 17.12
CA ALA A 18 -8.21 3.59 16.37
C ALA A 18 -7.53 3.84 15.01
N ALA A 19 -7.91 4.90 14.30
CA ALA A 19 -7.25 5.32 13.07
C ALA A 19 -5.78 5.71 13.28
N LEU A 20 -5.51 6.45 14.36
CA LEU A 20 -4.15 6.83 14.74
C LEU A 20 -3.29 5.62 15.09
N GLU A 21 -3.84 4.62 15.78
CA GLU A 21 -3.15 3.36 16.08
C GLU A 21 -2.77 2.62 14.80
N VAL A 22 -3.67 2.57 13.81
CA VAL A 22 -3.36 1.97 12.50
C VAL A 22 -2.19 2.69 11.83
N LEU A 23 -2.21 4.03 11.77
CA LEU A 23 -1.15 4.83 11.15
C LEU A 23 0.20 4.62 11.86
N ARG A 24 0.21 4.66 13.19
CA ARG A 24 1.40 4.40 14.01
C ARG A 24 1.93 2.96 13.85
N SER A 25 1.03 1.99 13.71
CA SER A 25 1.42 0.60 13.50
C SER A 25 2.19 0.44 12.20
N VAL A 26 1.83 1.19 11.14
CA VAL A 26 2.54 1.17 9.86
C VAL A 26 3.91 1.85 9.99
N ASP A 27 4.00 3.00 10.67
CA ASP A 27 5.28 3.68 10.93
C ASP A 27 6.28 2.81 11.69
N GLY A 28 5.80 2.03 12.66
CA GLY A 28 6.62 1.13 13.48
C GLY A 28 6.97 -0.20 12.81
N HIS A 29 6.41 -0.50 11.64
CA HIS A 29 6.51 -1.83 11.04
C HIS A 29 7.76 -2.01 10.18
N THR A 30 8.47 -3.13 10.34
CA THR A 30 9.78 -3.37 9.67
C THR A 30 9.69 -3.71 8.18
N SER A 31 8.52 -4.12 7.70
CA SER A 31 8.29 -4.56 6.32
C SER A 31 7.20 -3.78 5.58
N ILE A 32 6.63 -2.75 6.20
CA ILE A 32 5.61 -1.90 5.56
C ILE A 32 6.18 -0.49 5.47
N PHE A 33 6.06 0.15 4.32
CA PHE A 33 6.68 1.45 4.07
C PHE A 33 5.71 2.39 3.37
N TRP A 34 5.73 3.66 3.76
CA TRP A 34 5.01 4.70 3.05
C TRP A 34 5.68 5.04 1.72
N ARG A 35 4.88 5.10 0.67
CA ARG A 35 5.20 5.64 -0.65
C ARG A 35 4.06 6.52 -1.14
N LEU A 36 3.70 7.48 -0.30
CA LEU A 36 2.67 8.50 -0.58
C LEU A 36 3.26 9.63 -1.45
N PRO A 37 2.44 10.34 -2.23
CA PRO A 37 2.91 11.48 -3.01
C PRO A 37 3.39 12.61 -2.08
N SER A 38 4.40 13.38 -2.50
CA SER A 38 4.96 14.45 -1.65
C SER A 38 3.97 15.58 -1.37
N LYS A 39 2.94 15.73 -2.19
CA LYS A 39 1.86 16.70 -2.01
C LYS A 39 0.51 16.01 -2.23
N THR A 40 -0.51 16.47 -1.50
CA THR A 40 -1.89 16.18 -1.86
C THR A 40 -2.20 16.87 -3.19
N GLY A 41 -2.90 16.18 -4.08
CA GLY A 41 -3.14 16.62 -5.45
C GLY A 41 -4.42 16.04 -6.01
N THR A 42 -4.60 16.12 -7.33
CA THR A 42 -5.77 15.53 -7.99
C THR A 42 -5.72 14.00 -7.92
N ALA A 43 -6.87 13.34 -8.04
CA ALA A 43 -6.95 11.88 -8.13
C ALA A 43 -6.03 11.31 -9.22
N GLY A 44 -5.95 11.97 -10.37
CA GLY A 44 -5.03 11.58 -11.46
C GLY A 44 -3.56 11.69 -11.07
N SER A 45 -3.17 12.71 -10.30
CA SER A 45 -1.80 12.84 -9.79
C SER A 45 -1.45 11.75 -8.79
N ALA A 46 -2.39 11.38 -7.91
CA ALA A 46 -2.21 10.29 -6.95
C ALA A 46 -2.09 8.92 -7.66
N LEU A 47 -2.92 8.66 -8.67
CA LEU A 47 -2.83 7.45 -9.49
C LEU A 47 -1.49 7.38 -10.24
N ASN A 48 -1.07 8.47 -10.89
CA ASN A 48 0.20 8.52 -11.61
C ASN A 48 1.39 8.31 -10.67
N HIS A 49 1.36 8.87 -9.46
CA HIS A 49 2.36 8.62 -8.42
C HIS A 49 2.44 7.13 -8.07
N ALA A 50 1.31 6.50 -7.78
CA ALA A 50 1.25 5.07 -7.48
C ALA A 50 1.79 4.20 -8.63
N ILE A 51 1.44 4.52 -9.88
CA ILE A 51 1.98 3.86 -11.08
C ILE A 51 3.52 4.01 -11.13
N ASN A 52 4.04 5.21 -10.92
CA ASN A 52 5.48 5.48 -10.99
C ASN A 52 6.26 4.77 -9.88
N VAL A 53 5.71 4.68 -8.67
CA VAL A 53 6.31 3.90 -7.56
C VAL A 53 6.43 2.42 -7.95
N VAL A 54 5.37 1.83 -8.51
CA VAL A 54 5.40 0.42 -8.93
C VAL A 54 6.38 0.21 -10.09
N LYS A 55 6.34 1.06 -11.13
CA LYS A 55 7.25 0.98 -12.28
C LYS A 55 8.71 1.08 -11.88
N SER A 56 9.08 2.13 -11.14
CA SER A 56 10.46 2.35 -10.71
C SER A 56 10.97 1.19 -9.84
N THR A 57 10.10 0.61 -9.00
CA THR A 57 10.50 -0.55 -8.20
C THR A 57 10.61 -1.81 -9.05
N LEU A 58 9.75 -2.02 -10.04
CA LEU A 58 9.89 -3.10 -11.02
C LEU A 58 11.22 -3.01 -11.77
N GLU A 59 11.56 -1.83 -12.28
CA GLU A 59 12.84 -1.59 -12.98
C GLU A 59 14.04 -1.91 -12.08
N ALA A 60 14.01 -1.44 -10.83
CA ALA A 60 15.11 -1.67 -9.88
C ALA A 60 15.21 -3.13 -9.45
N LYS A 61 14.09 -3.78 -9.11
CA LYS A 61 14.06 -5.04 -8.34
C LYS A 61 13.52 -6.26 -9.10
N ALA A 62 13.09 -6.14 -10.35
CA ALA A 62 12.70 -7.30 -11.15
C ALA A 62 13.92 -8.22 -11.42
N PRO A 63 13.72 -9.55 -11.57
CA PRO A 63 12.43 -10.25 -11.53
C PRO A 63 11.84 -10.34 -10.11
N MET A 64 10.52 -10.33 -10.02
CA MET A 64 9.80 -10.34 -8.74
C MET A 64 8.40 -10.95 -8.88
N SER A 65 7.79 -11.32 -7.75
CA SER A 65 6.34 -11.56 -7.64
C SER A 65 5.70 -10.44 -6.86
N PHE A 66 4.53 -9.97 -7.27
CA PHE A 66 3.85 -8.87 -6.60
C PHE A 66 2.33 -8.93 -6.69
N LYS A 67 1.65 -8.20 -5.82
CA LYS A 67 0.20 -8.05 -5.79
C LYS A 67 -0.19 -6.65 -5.34
N LEU A 68 -1.26 -6.11 -5.90
CA LEU A 68 -1.93 -4.90 -5.47
C LEU A 68 -3.15 -5.25 -4.63
N GLY A 69 -3.47 -4.45 -3.63
CA GLY A 69 -4.65 -4.65 -2.80
C GLY A 69 -5.06 -3.37 -2.09
N TYR A 70 -6.22 -3.38 -1.45
CA TYR A 70 -6.61 -2.37 -0.47
C TYR A 70 -6.99 -2.99 0.88
N THR A 71 -6.87 -2.21 1.96
CA THR A 71 -7.18 -2.64 3.34
C THR A 71 -7.41 -1.46 4.26
N HIS A 72 -8.07 -1.69 5.40
CA HIS A 72 -8.18 -0.70 6.47
C HIS A 72 -6.99 -0.74 7.44
N ASN A 73 -6.23 -1.83 7.46
CA ASN A 73 -5.12 -2.02 8.38
C ASN A 73 -4.00 -2.81 7.70
N PRO A 74 -2.99 -2.12 7.14
CA PRO A 74 -1.86 -2.78 6.46
C PRO A 74 -1.07 -3.72 7.36
N SER A 75 -0.86 -3.35 8.63
CA SER A 75 -0.14 -4.17 9.61
C SER A 75 -0.86 -5.49 9.86
N TRP A 76 -2.17 -5.44 10.14
CA TRP A 76 -2.98 -6.64 10.23
C TRP A 76 -2.99 -7.43 8.92
N ARG A 77 -3.09 -6.76 7.76
CA ARG A 77 -3.06 -7.42 6.45
C ARG A 77 -1.74 -8.13 6.17
N TRP A 78 -0.64 -7.63 6.73
CA TRP A 78 0.68 -8.22 6.65
C TRP A 78 0.88 -9.39 7.63
N ASP A 79 0.56 -9.18 8.91
CA ASP A 79 0.89 -10.09 10.02
C ASP A 79 -0.21 -11.13 10.35
N ASN A 80 -1.40 -11.05 9.75
CA ASN A 80 -2.48 -11.99 10.03
C ASN A 80 -1.99 -13.45 9.90
N THR A 81 -2.19 -14.26 10.94
CA THR A 81 -1.61 -15.61 11.01
C THR A 81 -2.24 -16.61 10.03
N LEU A 82 -3.46 -16.35 9.54
CA LEU A 82 -4.17 -17.24 8.63
C LEU A 82 -3.92 -16.92 7.16
N TYR A 83 -3.83 -15.64 6.81
CA TYR A 83 -3.73 -15.18 5.40
C TYR A 83 -2.87 -13.93 5.20
N GLY A 84 -2.07 -13.55 6.20
CA GLY A 84 -1.16 -12.42 6.12
C GLY A 84 -0.01 -12.69 5.17
N TYR A 85 0.44 -11.64 4.47
CA TYR A 85 1.50 -11.76 3.47
C TYR A 85 2.84 -12.24 4.03
N LYS A 86 3.12 -11.97 5.31
CA LYS A 86 4.29 -12.47 6.02
C LYS A 86 4.38 -13.99 6.07
N HIS A 87 3.22 -14.64 6.12
CA HIS A 87 3.08 -16.08 6.27
C HIS A 87 2.76 -16.80 4.96
N ASP A 88 2.73 -16.07 3.84
CA ASP A 88 2.48 -16.64 2.52
C ASP A 88 3.66 -17.54 2.09
N LEU A 89 3.48 -18.86 2.22
CA LEU A 89 4.52 -19.84 1.91
C LEU A 89 4.77 -19.99 0.40
N ALA A 90 3.78 -19.66 -0.43
CA ALA A 90 3.87 -19.80 -1.88
C ALA A 90 4.72 -18.67 -2.47
N TYR A 91 4.40 -17.43 -2.15
CA TYR A 91 5.05 -16.25 -2.73
C TYR A 91 6.15 -15.69 -1.84
N LYS A 92 6.09 -15.87 -0.51
CA LYS A 92 7.10 -15.39 0.47
C LYS A 92 7.37 -13.90 0.36
N PHE A 93 6.31 -13.08 0.40
CA PHE A 93 6.41 -11.63 0.26
C PHE A 93 7.39 -11.01 1.28
N GLN A 94 8.12 -9.99 0.85
CA GLN A 94 9.23 -9.39 1.61
C GLN A 94 8.91 -7.98 2.13
N ALA A 95 8.10 -7.23 1.39
CA ALA A 95 7.71 -5.88 1.79
C ALA A 95 6.35 -5.48 1.20
N MET A 96 5.70 -4.55 1.87
CA MET A 96 4.48 -3.87 1.44
C MET A 96 4.74 -2.36 1.38
N LEU A 97 4.33 -1.72 0.29
CA LEU A 97 4.38 -0.27 0.13
C LEU A 97 2.94 0.26 0.15
N VAL A 98 2.65 1.20 1.04
CA VAL A 98 1.36 1.90 1.04
C VAL A 98 1.44 3.08 0.07
N LEU A 99 0.58 3.06 -0.94
CA LEU A 99 0.60 3.97 -2.09
C LEU A 99 -0.40 5.11 -1.96
N CYS A 100 -1.48 4.91 -1.20
CA CYS A 100 -2.55 5.88 -1.02
C CYS A 100 -3.30 5.64 0.30
N ILE A 101 -3.86 6.71 0.85
CA ILE A 101 -4.77 6.73 2.00
C ILE A 101 -6.02 7.51 1.57
N SER A 102 -7.20 7.00 1.91
CA SER A 102 -8.50 7.61 1.62
C SER A 102 -9.43 7.44 2.82
N GLU A 103 -10.25 8.43 3.13
CA GLU A 103 -11.39 8.27 4.03
C GLU A 103 -12.60 7.59 3.35
N GLU A 104 -12.62 7.62 2.03
CA GLU A 104 -13.74 7.17 1.22
C GLU A 104 -13.42 5.79 0.61
N PRO A 105 -14.22 4.74 0.91
CA PRO A 105 -13.95 3.38 0.49
C PRO A 105 -13.87 3.20 -1.02
N HIS A 106 -14.77 3.84 -1.77
CA HIS A 106 -14.86 3.66 -3.22
C HIS A 106 -13.66 4.30 -3.93
N SER A 107 -13.09 5.38 -3.41
CA SER A 107 -11.88 6.02 -3.92
C SER A 107 -10.68 5.10 -3.81
N ALA A 108 -10.50 4.44 -2.65
CA ALA A 108 -9.45 3.44 -2.48
C ALA A 108 -9.66 2.21 -3.39
N ALA A 109 -10.90 1.71 -3.46
CA ALA A 109 -11.25 0.58 -4.31
C ALA A 109 -11.08 0.87 -5.80
N MET A 110 -11.45 2.07 -6.25
CA MET A 110 -11.28 2.52 -7.63
C MET A 110 -9.80 2.66 -7.98
N MET A 111 -8.99 3.21 -7.06
CA MET A 111 -7.53 3.27 -7.25
C MET A 111 -6.90 1.87 -7.30
N GLU A 112 -7.29 0.95 -6.42
CA GLU A 112 -6.88 -0.46 -6.49
C GLU A 112 -7.21 -1.06 -7.86
N ALA A 113 -8.46 -0.94 -8.30
CA ALA A 113 -8.92 -1.48 -9.57
C ALA A 113 -8.17 -0.88 -10.77
N ALA A 114 -7.93 0.43 -10.76
CA ALA A 114 -7.15 1.12 -11.79
C ALA A 114 -5.70 0.61 -11.86
N LEU A 115 -5.04 0.44 -10.71
CA LEU A 115 -3.69 -0.10 -10.65
C LEU A 115 -3.63 -1.56 -11.09
N ILE A 116 -4.59 -2.40 -10.66
CA ILE A 116 -4.67 -3.79 -11.09
C ILE A 116 -4.86 -3.86 -12.59
N SER A 117 -5.78 -3.08 -13.15
CA SER A 117 -6.01 -2.99 -14.59
C SER A 117 -4.73 -2.61 -15.34
N TYR A 118 -4.00 -1.61 -14.85
CA TYR A 118 -2.77 -1.11 -15.45
C TYR A 118 -1.63 -2.14 -15.46
N PHE A 119 -1.45 -2.90 -14.36
CA PHE A 119 -0.33 -3.84 -14.21
C PHE A 119 -0.72 -5.30 -14.51
N LYS A 120 -1.97 -5.58 -14.86
CA LYS A 120 -2.42 -6.91 -15.26
C LYS A 120 -1.60 -7.40 -16.45
N GLY A 121 -1.18 -8.66 -16.43
CA GLY A 121 -0.35 -9.25 -17.47
C GLY A 121 1.14 -8.89 -17.41
N THR A 122 1.54 -7.98 -16.51
CA THR A 122 2.97 -7.74 -16.24
C THR A 122 3.59 -8.98 -15.57
N PRO A 123 4.79 -9.44 -15.98
CA PRO A 123 5.47 -10.56 -15.34
C PRO A 123 5.58 -10.38 -13.82
N GLY A 124 5.18 -11.40 -13.07
CA GLY A 124 5.18 -11.37 -11.61
C GLY A 124 3.89 -10.88 -10.95
N CYS A 125 2.97 -10.27 -11.69
CA CYS A 125 1.67 -9.83 -11.16
C CYS A 125 0.79 -11.03 -10.76
N GLN A 126 0.44 -11.13 -9.47
CA GLN A 126 -0.36 -12.21 -8.88
C GLN A 126 -1.84 -11.84 -8.68
N ASN A 127 -2.27 -10.66 -9.15
CA ASN A 127 -3.68 -10.29 -9.11
C ASN A 127 -4.47 -11.16 -10.09
N VAL A 128 -5.46 -11.91 -9.60
CA VAL A 128 -6.36 -12.72 -10.44
C VAL A 128 -7.66 -11.96 -10.74
N ARG A 129 -8.25 -11.30 -9.74
CA ARG A 129 -9.46 -10.47 -9.90
C ARG A 129 -9.13 -9.04 -10.32
N ALA A 130 -10.15 -8.29 -10.73
CA ALA A 130 -10.01 -6.91 -11.19
C ALA A 130 -9.83 -5.89 -10.05
N GLY A 131 -10.22 -6.23 -8.82
CA GLY A 131 -10.24 -5.29 -7.69
C GLY A 131 -11.62 -4.66 -7.51
N GLY A 132 -11.86 -4.01 -6.37
CA GLY A 132 -13.16 -3.37 -6.09
C GLY A 132 -14.33 -4.31 -5.76
N ASP A 133 -14.14 -5.63 -5.82
CA ASP A 133 -15.22 -6.63 -5.67
C ASP A 133 -15.76 -6.79 -4.23
N ASN A 134 -15.13 -6.17 -3.23
CA ASN A 134 -15.48 -6.35 -1.81
C ASN A 134 -15.39 -5.05 -1.01
N VAL A 135 -15.92 -3.94 -1.54
CA VAL A 135 -16.04 -2.70 -0.76
C VAL A 135 -16.93 -2.97 0.44
N LYS A 136 -16.33 -3.10 1.63
CA LYS A 136 -17.09 -3.19 2.87
C LYS A 136 -17.56 -1.78 3.23
N THR A 137 -18.78 -1.45 2.83
CA THR A 137 -19.50 -0.29 3.34
C THR A 137 -20.08 -0.66 4.70
N ASP A 138 -19.23 -0.86 5.69
CA ASP A 138 -19.71 -1.05 7.07
C ASP A 138 -19.81 0.35 7.70
N PRO A 139 -21.03 0.90 7.88
CA PRO A 139 -21.22 2.20 8.50
C PRO A 139 -20.81 2.23 9.99
N MET A 140 -20.47 1.07 10.59
CA MET A 140 -19.91 0.95 11.93
C MET A 140 -18.42 0.54 11.94
N ALA A 141 -17.75 0.47 10.79
CA ALA A 141 -16.31 0.20 10.77
C ALA A 141 -15.58 1.31 11.54
N SER A 142 -15.00 0.93 12.67
CA SER A 142 -14.30 1.79 13.62
C SER A 142 -12.98 2.38 13.11
N VAL A 143 -12.71 2.32 11.81
CA VAL A 143 -11.50 2.88 11.20
C VAL A 143 -11.89 3.54 9.87
N PRO A 144 -11.91 4.88 9.80
CA PRO A 144 -12.33 5.62 8.62
C PRO A 144 -11.33 5.52 7.45
N LEU A 145 -10.17 4.88 7.65
CA LEU A 145 -9.10 4.88 6.66
C LEU A 145 -9.10 3.63 5.79
N HIS A 146 -8.92 3.86 4.50
CA HIS A 146 -8.74 2.87 3.46
C HIS A 146 -7.40 3.11 2.77
N MET A 147 -6.55 2.09 2.72
CA MET A 147 -5.20 2.20 2.19
C MET A 147 -5.01 1.25 1.02
N VAL A 148 -4.51 1.79 -0.09
CA VAL A 148 -4.09 0.99 -1.24
C VAL A 148 -2.62 0.66 -1.08
N TYR A 149 -2.28 -0.62 -1.27
CA TYR A 149 -0.92 -1.11 -1.08
C TYR A 149 -0.46 -1.96 -2.26
N TRP A 150 0.86 -2.07 -2.36
CA TRP A 150 1.57 -2.97 -3.24
C TRP A 150 2.50 -3.86 -2.43
N VAL A 151 2.36 -5.17 -2.56
CA VAL A 151 3.17 -6.16 -1.85
C VAL A 151 4.03 -6.92 -2.84
N TYR A 152 5.29 -7.18 -2.51
CA TYR A 152 6.21 -7.84 -3.44
C TYR A 152 7.28 -8.70 -2.74
N ARG A 153 7.84 -9.61 -3.53
CA ARG A 153 9.09 -10.33 -3.28
C ARG A 153 10.00 -10.15 -4.48
N SER A 154 11.18 -9.58 -4.28
CA SER A 154 12.20 -9.54 -5.32
C SER A 154 13.02 -10.83 -5.33
N PHE A 155 13.42 -11.26 -6.53
CA PHE A 155 14.35 -12.38 -6.73
C PHE A 155 15.78 -11.90 -7.06
N LYS A 156 16.00 -10.58 -7.18
CA LYS A 156 17.36 -10.02 -7.06
C LYS A 156 17.80 -10.19 -5.59
N GLY A 157 19.08 -10.51 -5.37
CA GLY A 157 19.67 -10.82 -4.05
C GLY A 157 19.40 -9.78 -2.95
N ARG A 158 19.77 -10.11 -1.69
CA ARG A 158 19.38 -9.39 -0.44
C ARG A 158 19.19 -7.87 -0.61
N PRO A 159 18.11 -7.30 -0.04
CA PRO A 159 17.72 -5.92 -0.28
C PRO A 159 18.82 -4.94 0.12
N ASP A 160 19.09 -3.97 -0.75
CA ASP A 160 19.92 -2.81 -0.44
C ASP A 160 19.23 -1.97 0.66
N PRO A 161 19.89 -1.77 1.83
CA PRO A 161 19.34 -0.97 2.93
C PRO A 161 19.10 0.51 2.59
N SER A 162 19.60 1.00 1.45
CA SER A 162 19.38 2.39 1.00
C SER A 162 17.91 2.71 0.68
N PHE A 163 17.08 1.72 0.36
CA PHE A 163 15.66 1.91 0.01
C PHE A 163 14.71 2.10 1.20
N ALA A 164 15.16 1.73 2.42
CA ALA A 164 14.35 1.81 3.64
C ALA A 164 14.15 3.26 4.12
N ARG A 165 14.97 4.20 3.65
CA ARG A 165 14.83 5.63 3.95
C ARG A 165 14.38 6.36 2.70
N GLY A 166 13.10 6.71 2.65
CA GLY A 166 12.55 7.53 1.57
C GLY A 166 13.33 8.84 1.49
N LYS A 167 14.10 9.04 0.41
CA LYS A 167 14.57 10.38 0.04
C LYS A 167 13.36 11.16 -0.43
N ARG A 168 13.09 12.30 0.22
CA ARG A 168 12.18 13.31 -0.31
C ARG A 168 12.78 13.81 -1.63
N SER A 169 12.06 13.62 -2.73
CA SER A 169 12.26 14.36 -3.98
C SER A 169 11.51 15.68 -3.90
#